data_AF-A0A858R9T6-F1
#
_entry.id   AF-A0A858R9T6-F1
#
_cell.length_a   1.000
_cell.length_b   1.000
_cell.length_c   1.000
_cell.angle_alpha   90.00
_cell.angle_beta   90.00
_cell.angle_gamma   90.00
#
_symmetry.space_group_name_H-M   'P 1'
#
loop_
_entity.id
_entity.type
_entity.pdbx_description
1 polymer ?
#
loop_
_entity_poly.entity_id
_entity_poly.type
_entity_poly.pdbx_seq_one_letter_code
_entity_poly.pdbx_strand_id
1 'polypeptide(L)'
;MRATLFDKTPAANWKVAWHQDLAIAVAGRADVAGFGPWSVKDSIPHALAPTEVLERMVALRLHLDDCGPANGALRVVPGSHRLGRLDAAGAVAAAKASGNVACAAAAGDVLLMRPLLLHASPPAEAPGHRRVLHLDYAAGGLPGGLRWHADA
;
A
#
# COMPACT_ATOMS: atom_id res chain seq x y z
N MET A 1 4.69 -6.40 -12.36
CA MET A 1 4.86 -6.53 -10.90
C MET A 1 5.81 -5.44 -10.43
N ARG A 2 5.55 -4.80 -9.28
CA ARG A 2 6.47 -3.87 -8.61
C ARG A 2 6.77 -4.39 -7.21
N ALA A 3 8.00 -4.20 -6.72
CA ALA A 3 8.41 -4.55 -5.37
C ALA A 3 8.94 -3.34 -4.61
N THR A 4 8.58 -3.22 -3.33
CA THR A 4 9.15 -2.24 -2.40
C THR A 4 9.56 -2.97 -1.12
N LEU A 5 10.79 -2.77 -0.67
CA LEU A 5 11.24 -3.25 0.64
C LEU A 5 10.98 -2.17 1.69
N PHE A 6 10.19 -2.51 2.71
CA PHE A 6 10.06 -1.70 3.91
C PHE A 6 10.95 -2.30 4.99
N ASP A 7 11.95 -1.53 5.45
CA ASP A 7 12.85 -1.92 6.53
C ASP A 7 12.70 -0.96 7.71
N LYS A 8 12.09 -1.42 8.80
CA LYS A 8 12.04 -0.67 10.06
C LYS A 8 13.06 -1.25 11.03
N THR A 9 13.87 -0.38 11.60
CA THR A 9 14.86 -0.72 12.62
C THR A 9 14.63 0.14 13.87
N PRO A 10 15.31 -0.14 15.00
CA PRO A 10 15.23 0.72 16.18
C PRO A 10 15.59 2.18 15.92
N ALA A 11 16.55 2.44 15.01
CA ALA A 11 16.92 3.80 14.61
C ALA A 11 15.93 4.44 13.62
N ALA A 12 15.02 3.65 13.06
CA ALA A 12 14.14 4.00 11.94
C ALA A 12 12.69 3.54 12.22
N ASN A 13 12.12 4.06 13.31
CA ASN A 13 10.80 3.69 13.83
C ASN A 13 9.68 4.67 13.43
N TRP A 14 9.48 4.86 12.12
CA TRP A 14 8.47 5.82 11.62
C TRP A 14 7.04 5.26 11.69
N LYS A 15 6.08 6.19 11.89
CA LYS A 15 4.63 5.94 11.76
C LYS A 15 4.21 5.99 10.30
N VAL A 16 3.27 5.13 9.93
CA VAL A 16 2.50 5.23 8.69
C VAL A 16 1.05 5.55 9.06
N ALA A 17 0.56 6.71 8.62
CA ALA A 17 -0.82 7.15 8.87
C ALA A 17 -1.84 6.25 8.14
N TRP A 18 -3.12 6.40 8.48
CA TRP A 18 -4.22 5.75 7.75
C TRP A 18 -4.23 6.24 6.31
N HIS A 19 -4.11 5.30 5.37
CA HIS A 19 -4.06 5.58 3.95
C HIS A 19 -4.48 4.37 3.10
N GLN A 20 -4.58 4.60 1.80
CA GLN A 20 -4.76 3.59 0.77
C GLN A 20 -3.55 3.68 -0.18
N ASP A 21 -3.23 2.57 -0.85
CA ASP A 21 -2.19 2.53 -1.87
C ASP A 21 -2.77 2.99 -3.20
N LEU A 22 -2.62 4.29 -3.51
CA LEU A 22 -3.27 4.90 -4.67
C LEU A 22 -2.34 5.11 -5.87
N ALA A 23 -1.03 5.11 -5.63
CA ALA A 23 -0.02 5.44 -6.63
C ALA A 23 0.54 4.19 -7.32
N ILE A 24 0.53 4.19 -8.64
CA ILE A 24 1.13 3.13 -9.46
C ILE A 24 2.37 3.65 -10.19
N ALA A 25 3.31 2.75 -10.50
CA ALA A 25 4.47 3.03 -11.35
C ALA A 25 4.15 2.74 -12.82
N VAL A 26 4.44 3.69 -13.70
CA VAL A 26 4.16 3.59 -15.14
C VAL A 26 5.42 3.87 -15.97
N ALA A 27 5.45 3.34 -17.19
CA ALA A 27 6.59 3.48 -18.10
C ALA A 27 6.84 4.93 -18.53
N GLY A 28 5.80 5.76 -18.55
CA GLY A 28 5.86 7.15 -18.95
C GLY A 28 4.57 7.87 -18.62
N ARG A 29 4.64 9.21 -18.56
CA ARG A 29 3.45 10.05 -18.43
C ARG A 29 2.67 10.06 -19.73
N ALA A 30 1.36 9.95 -19.65
CA ALA A 30 0.43 10.15 -20.77
C ALA A 30 -0.79 10.94 -20.29
N ASP A 31 -1.47 11.60 -21.21
CA ASP A 31 -2.71 12.33 -20.91
C ASP A 31 -3.91 11.36 -20.98
N VAL A 32 -4.16 10.68 -19.87
CA VAL A 32 -5.26 9.70 -19.74
C VAL A 32 -6.13 10.12 -18.57
N ALA A 33 -7.44 10.25 -18.82
CA ALA A 33 -8.40 10.70 -17.83
C ALA A 33 -8.37 9.83 -16.56
N GLY A 34 -8.43 10.50 -15.41
CA GLY A 34 -8.42 9.84 -14.09
C GLY A 34 -7.03 9.45 -13.56
N PHE A 35 -5.97 9.61 -14.35
CA PHE A 35 -4.59 9.41 -13.87
C PHE A 35 -3.98 10.73 -13.41
N GLY A 36 -3.46 10.71 -12.18
CA GLY A 36 -2.79 11.85 -11.57
C GLY A 36 -3.33 12.16 -10.17
N PRO A 37 -2.66 13.05 -9.42
CA PRO A 37 -1.44 13.77 -9.75
C PRO A 37 -0.24 12.85 -10.04
N TRP A 38 0.70 13.40 -10.82
CA TRP A 38 1.92 12.72 -11.24
C TRP A 38 3.07 13.03 -10.29
N SER A 39 3.96 12.07 -10.09
CA SER A 39 5.20 12.24 -9.33
C SER A 39 6.32 11.40 -9.95
N VAL A 40 7.57 11.68 -9.61
CA VAL A 40 8.72 10.86 -10.00
C VAL A 40 9.42 10.41 -8.73
N LYS A 41 9.69 9.11 -8.62
CA LYS A 41 10.43 8.50 -7.51
C LYS A 41 11.50 7.60 -8.11
N ASP A 42 12.76 7.81 -7.73
CA ASP A 42 13.91 7.07 -8.27
C ASP A 42 13.90 7.02 -9.80
N SER A 43 13.64 8.17 -10.43
CA SER A 43 13.50 8.33 -11.89
C SER A 43 12.34 7.57 -12.54
N ILE A 44 11.46 6.94 -11.75
CA ILE A 44 10.28 6.21 -12.24
C ILE A 44 9.04 7.10 -12.14
N PRO A 45 8.31 7.33 -13.25
CA PRO A 45 7.03 8.03 -13.23
C PRO A 45 5.97 7.26 -12.44
N HIS A 46 5.25 7.98 -11.58
CA HIS A 46 4.12 7.46 -10.82
C HIS A 46 2.90 8.36 -11.02
N ALA A 47 1.71 7.77 -11.00
CA ALA A 47 0.44 8.48 -11.01
C ALA A 47 -0.50 7.87 -9.98
N LEU A 48 -1.37 8.68 -9.38
CA LEU A 48 -2.55 8.07 -8.74
C LEU A 48 -3.43 7.46 -9.83
N ALA A 49 -3.90 6.24 -9.61
CA ALA A 49 -4.74 5.53 -10.56
C ALA A 49 -6.24 5.69 -10.22
N PRO A 50 -7.12 5.55 -11.23
CA PRO A 50 -8.56 5.41 -11.01
C PRO A 50 -8.88 4.22 -10.11
N THR A 51 -9.98 4.32 -9.35
CA THR A 51 -10.46 3.28 -8.42
C THR A 51 -10.60 1.94 -9.13
N GLU A 52 -11.11 1.92 -10.36
CA GLU A 52 -11.40 0.72 -11.14
C GLU A 52 -10.12 -0.07 -11.50
N VAL A 53 -8.99 0.63 -11.61
CA VAL A 53 -7.67 -0.01 -11.78
C VAL A 53 -7.23 -0.63 -10.46
N LEU A 54 -7.29 0.15 -9.37
CA LEU A 54 -6.85 -0.28 -8.04
C LEU A 54 -7.67 -1.44 -7.48
N GLU A 55 -8.97 -1.51 -7.77
CA GLU A 55 -9.86 -2.62 -7.40
C GLU A 55 -9.46 -3.95 -8.02
N ARG A 56 -8.84 -3.91 -9.22
CA ARG A 56 -8.38 -5.09 -9.94
C ARG A 56 -6.98 -5.53 -9.52
N MET A 57 -6.24 -4.67 -8.82
CA MET A 57 -4.91 -4.98 -8.32
C MET A 57 -4.97 -5.77 -7.01
N VAL A 58 -3.87 -6.47 -6.71
CA VAL A 58 -3.64 -7.17 -5.44
C VAL A 58 -2.23 -6.82 -4.96
N ALA A 59 -2.11 -6.48 -3.68
CA ALA A 59 -0.85 -6.29 -3.00
C ALA A 59 -0.55 -7.49 -2.10
N LEU A 60 0.69 -8.00 -2.18
CA LEU A 60 1.22 -9.05 -1.31
C LEU A 60 2.24 -8.42 -0.38
N ARG A 61 2.15 -8.70 0.92
CA ARG A 61 3.16 -8.30 1.90
C ARG A 61 3.78 -9.57 2.47
N LEU A 62 4.97 -9.92 1.99
CA LEU A 62 5.76 -11.01 2.54
C LEU A 62 6.56 -10.48 3.73
N HIS A 63 6.34 -11.08 4.89
CA HIS A 63 7.06 -10.76 6.11
C HIS A 63 8.37 -11.53 6.16
N LEU A 64 9.49 -10.82 6.29
CA LEU A 64 10.82 -11.44 6.40
C LEU A 64 11.27 -11.57 7.87
N ASP A 65 10.57 -10.93 8.78
CA ASP A 65 10.79 -10.96 10.22
C ASP A 65 9.43 -11.03 10.94
N ASP A 66 9.44 -11.55 12.17
CA ASP A 66 8.25 -11.57 13.02
C ASP A 66 7.76 -10.15 13.33
N CYS A 67 6.45 -9.96 13.19
CA CYS A 67 5.79 -8.69 13.42
C CYS A 67 4.53 -8.86 14.24
N GLY A 68 4.68 -8.74 15.56
CA GLY A 68 3.57 -8.65 16.50
C GLY A 68 3.04 -7.22 16.68
N PRO A 69 1.94 -7.05 17.47
CA PRO A 69 1.36 -5.74 17.77
C PRO A 69 2.35 -4.73 18.36
N ALA A 70 3.26 -5.18 19.23
CA ALA A 70 4.29 -4.35 19.85
C ALA A 70 5.42 -3.91 18.87
N ASN A 71 5.58 -4.63 17.75
CA ASN A 71 6.56 -4.31 16.69
C ASN A 71 5.91 -3.56 15.50
N GLY A 72 4.81 -2.85 15.77
CA GLY A 72 4.15 -1.96 14.83
C GLY A 72 3.38 -2.66 13.71
N ALA A 73 2.83 -3.86 13.98
CA ALA A 73 2.04 -4.63 13.00
C ALA A 73 1.04 -3.78 12.22
N LEU A 74 0.82 -4.16 10.96
CA LEU A 74 -0.14 -3.50 10.09
C LEU A 74 -1.51 -3.52 10.77
N ARG A 75 -2.20 -2.38 10.77
CA ARG A 75 -3.59 -2.28 11.19
C ARG A 75 -4.44 -2.03 9.96
N VAL A 76 -5.56 -2.73 9.86
CA VAL A 76 -6.47 -2.61 8.72
C VAL A 76 -7.89 -2.37 9.21
N VAL A 77 -8.68 -1.68 8.40
CA VAL A 77 -10.13 -1.58 8.59
C VAL A 77 -10.80 -2.62 7.70
N PRO A 78 -11.34 -3.73 8.24
CA PRO A 78 -11.91 -4.81 7.44
C PRO A 78 -13.00 -4.30 6.49
N GLY A 79 -13.00 -4.77 5.24
CA GLY A 79 -14.01 -4.39 4.23
C GLY A 79 -13.87 -2.99 3.63
N SER A 80 -13.01 -2.12 4.16
CA SER A 80 -12.86 -0.72 3.71
C SER A 80 -12.44 -0.53 2.26
N HIS A 81 -11.86 -1.54 1.62
CA HIS A 81 -11.57 -1.52 0.18
C HIS A 81 -12.81 -1.33 -0.70
N ARG A 82 -14.02 -1.55 -0.17
CA ARG A 82 -15.30 -1.32 -0.86
C ARG A 82 -15.83 0.11 -0.74
N LEU A 83 -15.16 0.98 0.02
CA LEU A 83 -15.56 2.37 0.21
C LEU A 83 -15.06 3.29 -0.91
N GLY A 84 -14.39 2.75 -1.93
CA GLY A 84 -13.69 3.52 -2.95
C GLY A 84 -12.50 4.29 -2.38
N ARG A 85 -12.08 5.34 -3.09
CA ARG A 85 -10.99 6.20 -2.67
C ARG A 85 -11.43 7.16 -1.58
N LEU A 86 -10.68 7.20 -0.49
CA LEU A 86 -10.85 8.13 0.63
C LEU A 86 -9.75 9.18 0.61
N ASP A 87 -10.09 10.42 0.98
CA ASP A 87 -9.10 11.42 1.34
C ASP A 87 -8.56 11.19 2.76
N ALA A 88 -7.61 12.01 3.20
CA ALA A 88 -6.99 11.84 4.51
C ALA A 88 -7.99 11.98 5.67
N ALA A 89 -8.96 12.89 5.58
CA ALA A 89 -9.96 13.10 6.61
C ALA A 89 -10.95 11.93 6.68
N GLY A 90 -11.45 11.49 5.53
CA GLY A 90 -12.32 10.33 5.36
C GLY A 90 -11.66 9.02 5.81
N ALA A 91 -10.38 8.84 5.52
CA ALA A 91 -9.58 7.72 6.02
C ALA A 91 -9.58 7.67 7.56
N VAL A 92 -9.30 8.81 8.22
CA VAL A 92 -9.30 8.87 9.69
C VAL A 92 -10.71 8.63 10.25
N ALA A 93 -11.75 9.21 9.63
CA ALA A 93 -13.13 9.03 10.06
C ALA A 93 -13.59 7.56 9.94
N ALA A 94 -13.31 6.91 8.80
CA ALA A 94 -13.67 5.51 8.56
C ALA A 94 -12.98 4.56 9.55
N ALA A 95 -11.69 4.78 9.84
CA ALA A 95 -10.95 3.99 10.81
C ALA A 95 -11.46 4.14 12.26
N LYS A 96 -11.98 5.32 12.62
CA LYS A 96 -12.61 5.54 13.93
C LYS A 96 -13.98 4.87 14.03
N ALA A 97 -14.79 4.99 12.96
CA ALA A 97 -16.17 4.52 12.97
C ALA A 97 -16.30 2.99 12.90
N SER A 98 -15.43 2.32 12.15
CA SER A 98 -15.59 0.90 11.81
C SER A 98 -14.74 -0.06 12.66
N GLY A 99 -13.91 0.48 13.56
CA GLY A 99 -12.86 -0.28 14.24
C GLY A 99 -11.74 -0.71 13.28
N ASN A 100 -10.68 -1.29 13.85
CA ASN A 100 -9.56 -1.84 13.09
C ASN A 100 -8.98 -3.06 13.78
N VAL A 101 -8.31 -3.90 13.00
CA VAL A 101 -7.64 -5.11 13.48
C VAL A 101 -6.15 -5.03 13.20
N ALA A 102 -5.34 -5.47 14.15
CA ALA A 102 -3.91 -5.65 13.93
C ALA A 102 -3.66 -7.01 13.25
N CYS A 103 -2.86 -6.99 12.21
CA CYS A 103 -2.44 -8.19 11.50
C CYS A 103 -1.02 -8.54 11.92
N ALA A 104 -0.92 -9.32 13.01
CA ALA A 104 0.34 -9.95 13.38
C ALA A 104 0.73 -11.01 12.34
N ALA A 105 2.03 -11.19 12.12
CA ALA A 105 2.57 -12.11 11.14
C ALA A 105 3.93 -12.63 11.61
N ALA A 106 4.19 -13.91 11.40
CA ALA A 106 5.51 -14.50 11.56
C ALA A 106 6.36 -14.30 10.30
N ALA A 107 7.67 -14.49 10.41
CA ALA A 107 8.55 -14.57 9.25
C ALA A 107 8.08 -15.68 8.30
N GLY A 108 7.93 -15.34 7.01
CA GLY A 108 7.40 -16.22 5.97
C GLY A 108 5.89 -16.04 5.71
N ASP A 109 5.14 -15.42 6.62
CA ASP A 109 3.72 -15.15 6.38
C ASP A 109 3.52 -14.13 5.26
N VAL A 110 2.43 -14.32 4.52
CA VAL A 110 2.02 -13.42 3.44
C VAL A 110 0.64 -12.85 3.74
N LEU A 111 0.57 -11.52 3.79
CA LEU A 111 -0.70 -10.80 3.77
C LEU A 111 -1.08 -10.46 2.33
N LEU A 112 -2.26 -10.93 1.89
CA LEU A 112 -2.90 -10.46 0.67
C LEU A 112 -3.90 -9.35 1.00
N MET A 113 -3.85 -8.25 0.25
CA MET A 113 -4.80 -7.15 0.38
C MET A 113 -5.09 -6.46 -0.96
N ARG A 114 -6.19 -5.71 -1.00
CA ARG A 114 -6.46 -4.76 -2.09
C ARG A 114 -5.75 -3.43 -1.79
N PRO A 115 -5.22 -2.69 -2.78
CA PRO A 115 -4.63 -1.37 -2.57
C PRO A 115 -5.57 -0.38 -1.88
N LEU A 116 -6.88 -0.48 -2.15
CA LEU A 116 -7.91 0.33 -1.51
C LEU A 116 -8.24 -0.07 -0.06
N LEU A 117 -7.66 -1.15 0.47
CA LEU A 117 -7.86 -1.50 1.87
C LEU A 117 -7.23 -0.42 2.74
N LEU A 118 -8.04 0.24 3.56
CA LEU A 118 -7.57 1.28 4.47
C LEU A 118 -6.68 0.64 5.54
N HIS A 119 -5.42 1.10 5.60
CA HIS A 119 -4.42 0.52 6.48
C HIS A 119 -3.46 1.58 7.05
N ALA A 120 -2.83 1.22 8.17
CA ALA A 120 -1.84 2.04 8.87
C ALA A 120 -0.82 1.13 9.54
N SER A 121 0.33 1.69 9.93
CA SER A 121 1.31 1.00 10.78
C SER A 121 1.76 1.97 11.86
N PRO A 122 1.44 1.71 13.14
CA PRO A 122 1.95 2.54 14.23
C PRO A 122 3.48 2.40 14.33
N PRO A 123 4.14 3.34 15.03
CA PRO A 123 5.50 3.07 15.50
C PRO A 123 5.50 1.82 16.39
N ALA A 124 6.60 1.08 16.36
CA ALA A 124 6.81 -0.03 17.30
C ALA A 124 7.00 0.52 18.72
N GLU A 125 6.38 -0.13 19.69
CA GLU A 125 6.54 0.15 21.12
C GLU A 125 7.84 -0.48 21.63
N ALA A 126 8.14 -1.70 21.17
CA ALA A 126 9.41 -2.38 21.37
C ALA A 126 10.03 -2.64 19.99
N PRO A 127 10.77 -1.67 19.42
CA PRO A 127 11.26 -1.76 18.05
C PRO A 127 12.30 -2.88 17.93
N GLY A 128 11.99 -3.86 17.09
CA GLY A 128 12.94 -4.83 16.56
C GLY A 128 13.36 -4.46 15.15
N HIS A 129 14.00 -5.41 14.47
CA HIS A 129 14.18 -5.36 13.03
C HIS A 129 12.92 -5.91 12.36
N ARG A 130 12.38 -5.20 11.37
CA ARG A 130 11.17 -5.61 10.67
C ARG A 130 11.20 -5.25 9.20
N ARG A 131 11.43 -6.26 8.38
CA ARG A 131 11.43 -6.17 6.93
C ARG A 131 10.18 -6.77 6.34
N VAL A 132 9.58 -6.07 5.39
CA VAL A 132 8.43 -6.53 4.61
C VAL A 132 8.68 -6.24 3.14
N LEU A 133 8.59 -7.27 2.31
CA LEU A 133 8.57 -7.13 0.86
C LEU A 133 7.13 -6.92 0.41
N HIS A 134 6.83 -5.73 -0.09
CA HIS A 134 5.51 -5.36 -0.61
C HIS A 134 5.51 -5.44 -2.13
N LEU A 135 4.60 -6.23 -2.68
CA LEU A 135 4.53 -6.57 -4.09
C LEU A 135 3.17 -6.19 -4.67
N ASP A 136 3.16 -5.32 -5.67
CA ASP A 136 1.96 -4.91 -6.39
C ASP A 136 1.79 -5.75 -7.66
N TYR A 137 0.65 -6.41 -7.77
CA TYR A 137 0.23 -7.17 -8.95
C TYR A 137 -0.98 -6.52 -9.60
N ALA A 138 -0.86 -6.30 -10.91
CA ALA A 138 -1.97 -5.86 -11.75
C ALA A 138 -2.60 -7.06 -12.45
N ALA A 139 -3.93 -7.02 -12.62
CA ALA A 139 -4.67 -8.06 -13.33
C ALA A 139 -4.66 -7.91 -14.86
N GLY A 140 -4.18 -6.78 -15.40
CA GLY A 140 -4.17 -6.52 -16.84
C GLY A 140 -3.47 -5.21 -17.19
N GLY A 141 -3.51 -4.82 -18.47
CA GLY A 141 -2.91 -3.59 -18.96
C GLY A 141 -3.60 -2.31 -18.43
N LEU A 142 -2.94 -1.17 -18.62
CA LEU A 142 -3.51 0.14 -18.30
C LEU A 142 -4.29 0.71 -19.51
N PRO A 143 -5.34 1.52 -19.26
CA PRO A 143 -6.12 2.14 -20.34
C PRO A 143 -5.36 3.29 -21.02
N GLY A 144 -5.85 3.72 -22.18
CA GLY A 144 -5.39 4.96 -22.83
C GLY A 144 -3.94 4.93 -23.31
N GLY A 145 -3.39 3.74 -23.58
CA GLY A 145 -2.00 3.58 -24.04
C GLY A 145 -0.94 3.73 -22.94
N LEU A 146 -1.34 3.90 -21.68
CA LEU A 146 -0.42 3.79 -20.55
C LEU A 146 0.12 2.36 -20.46
N ARG A 147 1.35 2.23 -19.98
CA ARG A 147 2.01 0.94 -19.74
C ARG A 147 2.54 0.88 -18.32
N TRP A 148 2.50 -0.29 -17.72
CA TRP A 148 3.16 -0.50 -16.44
C TRP A 148 4.66 -0.27 -16.59
N HIS A 149 5.31 0.23 -15.54
CA HIS A 149 6.76 0.40 -15.59
C HIS A 149 7.50 -0.93 -15.84
N ALA A 150 6.94 -2.06 -15.36
CA ALA A 150 7.53 -3.38 -15.58
C ALA A 150 7.46 -3.89 -17.03
N ASP A 151 6.64 -3.24 -17.89
CA ASP A 151 6.52 -3.58 -19.31
C ASP A 151 7.37 -2.63 -20.19
N ALA A 152 8.20 -1.77 -19.55
CA ALA A 152 9.01 -0.75 -20.20
C ALA A 152 10.34 -1.30 -20.71
#